data_AF-A0A2H6A4V9-F1
#
_entry.id   AF-A0A2H6A4V9-F1
#
_cell.length_a   1.000
_cell.length_b   1.000
_cell.length_c   1.000
_cell.angle_alpha   90.00
_cell.angle_beta   90.00
_cell.angle_gamma   90.00
#
_symmetry.space_group_name_H-M   'P 1'
#
loop_
_entity.id
_entity.type
_entity.pdbx_description
1 polymer ?
#
loop_
_entity_poly.entity_id
_entity_poly.type
_entity_poly.pdbx_seq_one_letter_code
_entity_poly.pdbx_strand_id
1 'polypeptide(L)'
;MGSRKRILVTGAGGYIGSVLVPMLLEKGYAVRAVDRFFFGRETLPCEDALEVIREDSRKLRPEHFEGVDAVIDLVALSNDPTGELFEKATWEINCDSRIRTARMAKEAGAKRYILPSSCSIYGWQAPDVIVDETSPTNPLTTYARANEAAERGVLALADDRYCVIVIRQATVYGYSPRMRFDLAINGMTYGAWKTGKLPLMRDGTQWRPMVHVRDTADAMCFLLEADASAVNGEIFNVGSDENNYQIGPLGEIVRNVIPKPVEIEWYGDPDHRSYRVSFAKIERLGWKAKFRAEDGVREVYQALEAGLTDRTPKTITLQWYRELARWHEIIKSVEMYGGIVDIG
;
A
#
# COMPACT_ATOMS: atom_id res chain seq x y z
N MET A 1 6.28 9.46 33.75
CA MET A 1 6.20 9.52 32.27
C MET A 1 5.04 8.63 31.85
N GLY A 2 4.04 9.17 31.14
CA GLY A 2 2.93 8.35 30.65
C GLY A 2 3.44 7.25 29.71
N SER A 3 2.79 6.08 29.69
CA SER A 3 3.15 5.02 28.75
C SER A 3 2.97 5.52 27.32
N ARG A 4 3.95 5.29 26.45
CA ARG A 4 3.81 5.57 25.02
C ARG A 4 2.65 4.76 24.46
N LYS A 5 1.80 5.38 23.63
CA LYS A 5 0.75 4.65 22.91
C LYS A 5 1.40 3.64 21.96
N ARG A 6 0.84 2.43 21.91
CA ARG A 6 1.34 1.33 21.08
C ARG A 6 0.46 1.13 19.85
N ILE A 7 1.07 1.18 18.68
CA ILE A 7 0.40 0.99 17.39
C ILE A 7 0.84 -0.35 16.80
N LEU A 8 -0.12 -1.23 16.52
CA LEU A 8 0.17 -2.44 15.75
C LEU A 8 0.06 -2.13 14.25
N VAL A 9 1.11 -2.47 13.50
CA VAL A 9 1.14 -2.29 12.04
C VAL A 9 1.31 -3.66 11.39
N THR A 10 0.29 -4.15 10.70
CA THR A 10 0.44 -5.33 9.83
C THR A 10 1.06 -4.90 8.50
N GLY A 11 1.75 -5.79 7.78
CA GLY A 11 2.42 -5.42 6.53
C GLY A 11 3.54 -4.40 6.72
N ALA A 12 4.12 -4.36 7.93
CA ALA A 12 5.09 -3.36 8.35
C ALA A 12 6.38 -3.37 7.51
N GLY A 13 6.79 -4.53 6.99
CA GLY A 13 7.97 -4.65 6.10
C GLY A 13 7.67 -4.32 4.64
N GLY A 14 6.45 -3.88 4.32
CA GLY A 14 6.00 -3.58 2.96
C GLY A 14 6.47 -2.21 2.43
N TYR A 15 6.03 -1.89 1.21
CA TYR A 15 6.33 -0.62 0.53
C TYR A 15 5.88 0.60 1.34
N ILE A 16 4.64 0.60 1.85
CA ILE A 16 4.11 1.67 2.71
C ILE A 16 4.61 1.51 4.15
N GLY A 17 4.64 0.27 4.66
CA GLY A 17 5.04 -0.01 6.06
C GLY A 17 6.45 0.47 6.40
N SER A 18 7.41 0.29 5.48
CA SER A 18 8.79 0.78 5.64
C SER A 18 8.94 2.30 5.65
N VAL A 19 7.90 3.04 5.30
CA VAL A 19 7.82 4.50 5.44
C VAL A 19 7.01 4.88 6.69
N LEU A 20 5.88 4.22 6.91
CA LEU A 20 4.98 4.48 8.04
C LEU A 20 5.62 4.19 9.40
N VAL A 21 6.32 3.07 9.54
CA VAL A 21 6.89 2.64 10.83
C VAL A 21 7.88 3.67 11.38
N PRO A 22 8.89 4.14 10.62
CA PRO A 22 9.74 5.25 11.06
C PRO A 22 8.95 6.49 11.46
N MET A 23 7.96 6.91 10.68
CA MET A 23 7.15 8.11 10.97
C MET A 23 6.37 7.98 12.28
N LEU A 24 5.87 6.79 12.63
CA LEU A 24 5.20 6.54 13.91
C LEU A 24 6.19 6.61 15.08
N LEU A 25 7.39 6.04 14.93
CA LEU A 25 8.44 6.09 15.95
C LEU A 25 8.91 7.53 16.20
N GLU A 26 9.12 8.30 15.13
CA GLU A 26 9.47 9.74 15.20
C GLU A 26 8.40 10.57 15.93
N LYS A 27 7.12 10.20 15.77
CA LYS A 27 6.00 10.80 16.50
C LYS A 27 5.89 10.36 17.97
N GLY A 28 6.78 9.49 18.44
CA GLY A 28 6.87 9.04 19.83
C GLY A 28 5.95 7.86 20.18
N TYR A 29 5.38 7.19 19.18
CA TYR A 29 4.64 5.94 19.39
C TYR A 29 5.60 4.78 19.64
N ALA A 30 5.13 3.77 20.38
CA ALA A 30 5.71 2.43 20.29
C ALA A 30 5.03 1.68 19.14
N VAL A 31 5.79 0.90 18.37
CA VAL A 31 5.25 0.18 17.21
C VAL A 31 5.43 -1.32 17.42
N ARG A 32 4.36 -2.08 17.20
CA ARG A 32 4.38 -3.54 17.05
C ARG A 32 4.23 -3.88 15.57
N ALA A 33 5.36 -4.13 14.91
CA ALA A 33 5.45 -4.43 13.49
C ALA A 33 5.20 -5.92 13.24
N VAL A 34 4.12 -6.25 12.54
CA VAL A 34 3.76 -7.61 12.12
C VAL A 34 4.01 -7.74 10.62
N ASP A 35 4.86 -8.66 10.21
CA ASP A 35 5.04 -9.03 8.80
C ASP A 35 5.59 -10.45 8.67
N ARG A 36 5.35 -11.10 7.53
CA ARG A 36 5.99 -12.38 7.19
C ARG A 36 7.41 -12.19 6.65
N PHE A 37 7.75 -10.96 6.29
CA PHE A 37 9.00 -10.49 5.70
C PHE A 37 9.33 -11.18 4.38
N PHE A 38 8.31 -11.41 3.53
CA PHE A 38 8.54 -11.86 2.15
C PHE A 38 9.52 -10.96 1.42
N PHE A 39 9.48 -9.65 1.69
CA PHE A 39 10.33 -8.64 1.07
C PHE A 39 11.48 -8.19 1.97
N GLY A 40 11.83 -8.99 2.99
CA GLY A 40 12.91 -8.69 3.92
C GLY A 40 12.50 -7.77 5.07
N ARG A 41 13.31 -7.80 6.14
CA ARG A 41 13.12 -7.04 7.39
C ARG A 41 14.04 -5.82 7.47
N GLU A 42 15.09 -5.80 6.65
CA GLU A 42 16.19 -4.84 6.66
C GLU A 42 15.77 -3.36 6.50
N THR A 43 14.55 -3.11 6.04
CA THR A 43 14.00 -1.77 5.83
C THR A 43 13.38 -1.17 7.09
N LEU A 44 13.17 -1.96 8.14
CA LEU A 44 12.69 -1.47 9.44
C LEU A 44 13.86 -1.02 10.30
N PRO A 45 13.71 0.10 11.06
CA PRO A 45 14.76 0.59 11.96
C PRO A 45 15.00 -0.39 13.12
N CYS A 46 16.13 -0.22 13.81
CA CYS A 46 16.43 -0.94 15.05
C CYS A 46 16.29 0.05 16.21
N GLU A 47 15.13 0.06 16.86
CA GLU A 47 14.81 0.98 17.96
C GLU A 47 14.12 0.23 19.10
N ASP A 48 14.38 0.64 20.35
CA ASP A 48 13.77 0.04 21.54
C ASP A 48 12.23 0.13 21.55
N ALA A 49 11.67 1.13 20.86
CA ALA A 49 10.24 1.35 20.74
C ALA A 49 9.59 0.49 19.64
N LEU A 50 10.37 -0.31 18.90
CA LEU A 50 9.90 -1.19 17.84
C LEU A 50 9.97 -2.66 18.27
N GLU A 51 8.80 -3.28 18.46
CA GLU A 51 8.66 -4.71 18.61
C GLU A 51 8.37 -5.34 17.24
N VAL A 52 9.16 -6.34 16.83
CA VAL A 52 8.97 -7.03 15.55
C VAL A 52 8.44 -8.44 15.77
N ILE A 53 7.29 -8.74 15.18
CA ILE A 53 6.64 -10.05 15.20
C ILE A 53 6.65 -10.60 13.76
N ARG A 54 7.43 -11.67 13.54
CA ARG A 54 7.41 -12.39 12.28
C ARG A 54 6.24 -13.38 12.25
N GLU A 55 5.13 -13.01 11.62
CA GLU A 55 3.91 -13.82 11.61
C GLU A 55 3.09 -13.56 10.35
N ASP A 56 2.28 -14.55 9.95
CA ASP A 56 1.29 -14.39 8.89
C ASP A 56 0.00 -13.77 9.46
N SER A 57 -0.55 -12.74 8.81
CA SER A 57 -1.77 -12.07 9.29
C SER A 57 -2.94 -13.03 9.54
N ARG A 58 -3.02 -14.13 8.77
CA ARG A 58 -4.04 -15.18 8.92
C ARG A 58 -3.89 -16.02 10.19
N LYS A 59 -2.76 -15.86 10.89
CA LYS A 59 -2.39 -16.63 12.09
C LYS A 59 -2.20 -15.78 13.34
N LEU A 60 -2.51 -14.48 13.28
CA LEU A 60 -2.55 -13.62 14.46
C LEU A 60 -3.47 -14.18 15.56
N ARG A 61 -3.08 -13.99 16.82
CA ARG A 61 -3.75 -14.46 18.03
C ARG A 61 -4.00 -13.28 18.99
N PRO A 62 -4.89 -13.41 19.99
CA PRO A 62 -5.21 -12.35 20.94
C PRO A 62 -3.98 -11.71 21.61
N GLU A 63 -2.98 -12.51 21.97
CA GLU A 63 -1.74 -12.04 22.61
C GLU A 63 -1.01 -10.95 21.80
N HIS A 64 -1.13 -10.99 20.46
CA HIS A 64 -0.51 -9.96 19.61
C HIS A 64 -1.15 -8.57 19.77
N PHE A 65 -2.35 -8.48 20.33
CA PHE A 65 -3.09 -7.23 20.52
C PHE A 65 -3.01 -6.71 21.97
N GLU A 66 -2.34 -7.43 22.87
CA GLU A 66 -2.19 -7.00 24.27
C GLU A 66 -1.47 -5.65 24.36
N GLY A 67 -2.14 -4.69 25.02
CA GLY A 67 -1.64 -3.33 25.21
C GLY A 67 -1.55 -2.50 23.93
N VAL A 68 -2.21 -2.90 22.85
CA VAL A 68 -2.29 -2.13 21.61
C VAL A 68 -3.40 -1.09 21.71
N ASP A 69 -3.06 0.18 21.47
CA ASP A 69 -4.02 1.29 21.48
C ASP A 69 -4.74 1.46 20.14
N ALA A 70 -4.04 1.20 19.02
CA ALA A 70 -4.61 1.25 17.69
C ALA A 70 -3.91 0.31 16.70
N VAL A 71 -4.61 0.00 15.61
CA VAL A 71 -4.10 -0.84 14.52
C VAL A 71 -4.12 -0.08 13.20
N ILE A 72 -3.05 -0.18 12.42
CA ILE A 72 -3.01 0.21 11.01
C ILE A 72 -2.73 -1.05 10.20
N ASP A 73 -3.74 -1.54 9.48
CA ASP A 73 -3.70 -2.87 8.86
C ASP A 73 -3.27 -2.79 7.39
N LEU A 74 -1.97 -2.69 7.08
CA LEU A 74 -1.47 -2.58 5.70
C LEU A 74 -1.39 -3.92 4.95
N VAL A 75 -1.72 -5.04 5.59
CA VAL A 75 -1.50 -6.35 4.96
C VAL A 75 -2.41 -6.51 3.74
N ALA A 76 -1.79 -6.78 2.60
CA ALA A 76 -2.46 -7.12 1.36
C ALA A 76 -1.50 -7.83 0.41
N LEU A 77 -1.99 -8.84 -0.32
CA LEU A 77 -1.44 -9.15 -1.64
C LEU A 77 -1.83 -8.02 -2.57
N SER A 78 -0.85 -7.20 -2.95
CA SER A 78 -1.06 -5.97 -3.69
C SER A 78 -1.07 -6.20 -5.20
N ASN A 79 -1.89 -5.40 -5.90
CA ASN A 79 -2.08 -5.33 -7.36
C ASN A 79 -2.93 -6.44 -7.98
N ASP A 80 -3.64 -6.08 -9.06
CA ASP A 80 -4.61 -6.96 -9.71
C ASP A 80 -3.98 -8.25 -10.27
N PRO A 81 -2.82 -8.21 -10.96
CA PRO A 81 -2.19 -9.44 -11.46
C PRO A 81 -1.81 -10.46 -10.38
N THR A 82 -1.41 -9.99 -9.19
CA THR A 82 -1.15 -10.87 -8.04
C THR A 82 -2.46 -11.41 -7.49
N GLY A 83 -3.50 -10.57 -7.44
CA GLY A 83 -4.83 -10.94 -7.02
C GLY A 83 -5.41 -12.10 -7.84
N GLU A 84 -5.36 -12.00 -9.17
CA GLU A 84 -5.88 -13.05 -10.06
C GLU A 84 -5.00 -14.31 -10.06
N LEU A 85 -3.69 -14.20 -9.86
CA LEU A 85 -2.83 -15.39 -9.78
C LEU A 85 -3.05 -16.17 -8.48
N PHE A 86 -3.34 -15.46 -7.38
CA PHE A 86 -3.47 -16.04 -6.05
C PHE A 86 -4.84 -15.74 -5.44
N GLU A 87 -5.92 -16.01 -6.16
CA GLU A 87 -7.28 -15.58 -5.78
C GLU A 87 -7.69 -15.99 -4.37
N LYS A 88 -7.54 -17.28 -4.03
CA LYS A 88 -7.88 -17.79 -2.70
C LYS A 88 -7.08 -17.09 -1.61
N ALA A 89 -5.77 -16.96 -1.78
CA ALA A 89 -4.91 -16.29 -0.81
C ALA A 89 -5.25 -14.79 -0.70
N THR A 90 -5.70 -14.17 -1.79
CA THR A 90 -6.14 -12.77 -1.82
C THR A 90 -7.40 -12.57 -0.98
N TRP A 91 -8.39 -13.45 -1.07
CA TRP A 91 -9.55 -13.41 -0.18
C TRP A 91 -9.16 -13.63 1.29
N GLU A 92 -8.35 -14.66 1.57
CA GLU A 92 -7.91 -14.95 2.93
C GLU A 92 -7.11 -13.80 3.56
N ILE A 93 -6.24 -13.13 2.79
CA ILE A 93 -5.35 -12.08 3.30
C ILE A 93 -6.01 -10.70 3.25
N ASN A 94 -6.58 -10.31 2.11
CA ASN A 94 -7.07 -8.94 1.90
C ASN A 94 -8.48 -8.73 2.48
N CYS A 95 -9.22 -9.80 2.81
CA CYS A 95 -10.56 -9.73 3.40
C CYS A 95 -10.59 -10.41 4.77
N ASP A 96 -10.56 -11.74 4.81
CA ASP A 96 -10.90 -12.51 6.02
C ASP A 96 -9.96 -12.19 7.19
N SER A 97 -8.65 -12.15 6.90
CA SER A 97 -7.62 -11.80 7.87
C SER A 97 -7.78 -10.39 8.43
N ARG A 98 -8.14 -9.41 7.61
CA ARG A 98 -8.30 -8.00 8.02
C ARG A 98 -9.54 -7.83 8.90
N ILE A 99 -10.66 -8.43 8.51
CA ILE A 99 -11.89 -8.45 9.34
C ILE A 99 -11.61 -9.12 10.69
N ARG A 100 -10.89 -10.25 10.69
CA ARG A 100 -10.50 -10.96 11.92
C ARG A 100 -9.56 -10.12 12.79
N THR A 101 -8.61 -9.42 12.19
CA THR A 101 -7.66 -8.52 12.87
C THR A 101 -8.40 -7.37 13.54
N ALA A 102 -9.33 -6.71 12.82
CA ALA A 102 -10.17 -5.65 13.39
C ALA A 102 -10.99 -6.15 14.59
N ARG A 103 -11.60 -7.33 14.47
CA ARG A 103 -12.38 -7.94 15.56
C ARG A 103 -11.50 -8.23 16.79
N MET A 104 -10.37 -8.91 16.62
CA MET A 104 -9.46 -9.23 17.73
C MET A 104 -8.89 -7.97 18.39
N ALA A 105 -8.57 -6.94 17.60
CA ALA A 105 -8.11 -5.66 18.13
C ALA A 105 -9.18 -4.98 18.99
N LYS A 106 -10.44 -4.98 18.53
CA LYS A 106 -11.59 -4.47 19.29
C LYS A 106 -11.77 -5.25 20.59
N GLU A 107 -11.74 -6.58 20.54
CA GLU A 107 -11.88 -7.46 21.71
C GLU A 107 -10.76 -7.27 22.73
N ALA A 108 -9.53 -7.02 22.25
CA ALA A 108 -8.37 -6.70 23.09
C ALA A 108 -8.37 -5.27 23.66
N GLY A 109 -9.36 -4.45 23.28
CA GLY A 109 -9.55 -3.10 23.84
C GLY A 109 -8.85 -1.97 23.09
N ALA A 110 -8.26 -2.24 21.91
CA ALA A 110 -7.78 -1.18 21.03
C ALA A 110 -8.91 -0.19 20.74
N LYS A 111 -8.57 1.09 20.56
CA LYS A 111 -9.56 2.17 20.40
C LYS A 111 -9.76 2.60 18.95
N ARG A 112 -8.81 2.27 18.07
CA ARG A 112 -8.82 2.73 16.69
C ARG A 112 -8.28 1.68 15.74
N TYR A 113 -8.89 1.55 14.58
CA TYR A 113 -8.47 0.67 13.51
C TYR A 113 -8.57 1.39 12.16
N ILE A 114 -7.46 1.43 11.45
CA ILE A 114 -7.34 2.07 10.15
C ILE A 114 -7.11 0.99 9.09
N LEU A 115 -8.00 0.94 8.10
CA LEU A 115 -7.96 0.02 6.96
C LEU A 115 -7.56 0.76 5.68
N PRO A 116 -6.32 0.61 5.20
CA PRO A 116 -5.93 1.01 3.86
C PRO A 116 -6.61 0.14 2.79
N SER A 117 -7.65 0.68 2.16
CA SER A 117 -8.34 0.16 0.97
C SER A 117 -7.76 0.80 -0.31
N SER A 118 -8.51 0.85 -1.41
CA SER A 118 -8.03 1.38 -2.69
C SER A 118 -9.11 2.07 -3.51
N CYS A 119 -8.73 3.15 -4.22
CA CYS A 119 -9.57 3.76 -5.24
C CYS A 119 -9.87 2.83 -6.43
N SER A 120 -9.14 1.72 -6.61
CA SER A 120 -9.44 0.76 -7.70
C SER A 120 -10.83 0.14 -7.60
N ILE A 121 -11.45 0.20 -6.42
CA ILE A 121 -12.81 -0.27 -6.15
C ILE A 121 -13.87 0.54 -6.95
N TYR A 122 -13.59 1.79 -7.30
CA TYR A 122 -14.51 2.58 -8.15
C TYR A 122 -14.61 2.04 -9.59
N GLY A 123 -13.66 1.21 -10.03
CA GLY A 123 -13.67 0.63 -11.38
C GLY A 123 -13.56 1.67 -12.49
N TRP A 124 -14.08 1.35 -13.68
CA TRP A 124 -14.15 2.31 -14.79
C TRP A 124 -15.27 3.33 -14.56
N GLN A 125 -14.95 4.59 -14.87
CA GLN A 125 -15.83 5.74 -14.83
C GLN A 125 -15.72 6.52 -16.15
N ALA A 126 -16.79 7.19 -16.54
CA ALA A 126 -16.77 8.07 -17.71
C ALA A 126 -15.78 9.23 -17.49
N PRO A 127 -15.11 9.76 -18.54
CA PRO A 127 -14.03 10.75 -18.40
C PRO A 127 -14.41 12.05 -17.68
N ASP A 128 -15.67 12.45 -17.75
CA ASP A 128 -16.26 13.64 -17.13
C ASP A 128 -16.73 13.41 -15.69
N VAL A 129 -16.71 12.17 -15.20
CA VAL A 129 -17.12 11.80 -13.85
C VAL A 129 -15.93 11.88 -12.89
N ILE A 130 -16.13 12.59 -11.79
CA ILE A 130 -15.23 12.58 -10.63
C ILE A 130 -15.98 11.88 -9.50
N VAL A 131 -15.46 10.73 -9.07
CA VAL A 131 -16.08 9.94 -8.00
C VAL A 131 -15.60 10.41 -6.62
N ASP A 132 -16.48 10.28 -5.64
CA ASP A 132 -16.22 10.52 -4.23
C ASP A 132 -16.62 9.29 -3.39
N GLU A 133 -16.52 9.38 -2.06
CA GLU A 133 -16.82 8.27 -1.15
C GLU A 133 -18.30 7.85 -1.14
N THR A 134 -19.20 8.69 -1.65
CA THR A 134 -20.65 8.40 -1.79
C THR A 134 -20.99 7.77 -3.14
N SER A 135 -20.07 7.82 -4.09
CA SER A 135 -20.24 7.26 -5.42
C SER A 135 -20.31 5.72 -5.37
N PRO A 136 -21.11 5.09 -6.25
CA PRO A 136 -21.19 3.63 -6.31
C PRO A 136 -19.83 3.02 -6.67
N THR A 137 -19.56 1.87 -6.07
CA THR A 137 -18.36 1.07 -6.35
C THR A 137 -18.62 0.11 -7.52
N ASN A 138 -17.55 -0.25 -8.24
CA ASN A 138 -17.58 -1.20 -9.34
C ASN A 138 -16.27 -2.03 -9.36
N PRO A 139 -16.04 -2.89 -8.35
CA PRO A 139 -14.79 -3.62 -8.21
C PRO A 139 -14.64 -4.71 -9.27
N LEU A 140 -13.76 -4.49 -10.24
CA LEU A 140 -13.59 -5.38 -11.40
C LEU A 140 -12.69 -6.61 -11.09
N THR A 141 -11.72 -6.47 -10.18
CA THR A 141 -10.67 -7.46 -9.95
C THR A 141 -10.85 -8.19 -8.61
N THR A 142 -10.23 -9.36 -8.47
CA THR A 142 -10.22 -10.12 -7.21
C THR A 142 -9.65 -9.27 -6.06
N TYR A 143 -8.60 -8.49 -6.35
CA TYR A 143 -8.03 -7.52 -5.41
C TYR A 143 -9.05 -6.46 -4.97
N ALA A 144 -9.77 -5.84 -5.91
CA ALA A 144 -10.75 -4.80 -5.60
C ALA A 144 -11.94 -5.37 -4.82
N ARG A 145 -12.47 -6.53 -5.22
CA ARG A 145 -13.60 -7.19 -4.55
C ARG A 145 -13.27 -7.59 -3.11
N ALA A 146 -12.07 -8.13 -2.87
CA ALA A 146 -11.62 -8.50 -1.53
C ALA A 146 -11.48 -7.27 -0.62
N ASN A 147 -10.91 -6.15 -1.11
CA ASN A 147 -10.82 -4.93 -0.33
C ASN A 147 -12.21 -4.34 -0.03
N GLU A 148 -13.11 -4.29 -0.99
CA GLU A 148 -14.48 -3.80 -0.79
C GLU A 148 -15.25 -4.64 0.26
N ALA A 149 -15.08 -5.97 0.23
CA ALA A 149 -15.63 -6.85 1.25
C ALA A 149 -15.02 -6.58 2.64
N ALA A 150 -13.72 -6.31 2.71
CA ALA A 150 -13.05 -5.90 3.94
C ALA A 150 -13.59 -4.58 4.48
N GLU A 151 -13.83 -3.56 3.62
CA GLU A 151 -14.43 -2.28 4.03
C GLU A 151 -15.74 -2.52 4.77
N ARG A 152 -16.66 -3.27 4.16
CA ARG A 152 -17.96 -3.58 4.77
C ARG A 152 -17.81 -4.31 6.10
N GLY A 153 -16.91 -5.29 6.15
CA GLY A 153 -16.71 -6.12 7.34
C GLY A 153 -16.12 -5.35 8.52
N VAL A 154 -15.18 -4.43 8.29
CA VAL A 154 -14.57 -3.65 9.38
C VAL A 154 -15.43 -2.46 9.79
N LEU A 155 -16.09 -1.77 8.86
CA LEU A 155 -16.94 -0.61 9.17
C LEU A 155 -18.10 -1.00 10.09
N ALA A 156 -18.64 -2.21 9.94
CA ALA A 156 -19.67 -2.76 10.83
C ALA A 156 -19.20 -2.95 12.29
N LEU A 157 -17.89 -2.86 12.56
CA LEU A 157 -17.33 -2.94 13.91
C LEU A 157 -17.24 -1.58 14.60
N ALA A 158 -17.48 -0.47 13.89
CA ALA A 158 -17.47 0.87 14.48
C ALA A 158 -18.54 0.99 15.59
N ASP A 159 -18.16 1.55 16.73
CA ASP A 159 -19.08 1.97 17.79
C ASP A 159 -18.47 3.11 18.62
N ASP A 160 -19.15 3.54 19.68
CA ASP A 160 -18.73 4.65 20.56
C ASP A 160 -17.35 4.43 21.23
N ARG A 161 -16.85 3.19 21.26
CA ARG A 161 -15.58 2.80 21.92
C ARG A 161 -14.52 2.32 20.94
N TYR A 162 -14.88 2.07 19.68
CA TYR A 162 -14.01 1.55 18.65
C TYR A 162 -14.12 2.35 17.35
N CYS A 163 -13.14 3.23 17.13
CA CYS A 163 -13.06 4.08 15.97
C CYS A 163 -12.56 3.29 14.75
N VAL A 164 -13.39 3.06 13.74
CA VAL A 164 -12.96 2.42 12.48
C VAL A 164 -12.87 3.45 11.38
N ILE A 165 -11.77 3.45 10.63
CA ILE A 165 -11.51 4.36 9.52
C ILE A 165 -11.08 3.54 8.31
N VAL A 166 -11.69 3.78 7.16
CA VAL A 166 -11.25 3.19 5.89
C VAL A 166 -10.62 4.27 5.02
N ILE A 167 -9.48 3.95 4.40
CA ILE A 167 -8.76 4.85 3.50
C ILE A 167 -8.75 4.26 2.10
N ARG A 168 -9.54 4.80 1.18
CA ARG A 168 -9.42 4.49 -0.26
C ARG A 168 -8.26 5.30 -0.83
N GLN A 169 -7.05 4.77 -0.73
CA GLN A 169 -5.87 5.47 -1.25
C GLN A 169 -5.79 5.37 -2.79
N ALA A 170 -5.33 6.45 -3.40
CA ALA A 170 -4.99 6.52 -4.81
C ALA A 170 -3.81 5.60 -5.17
N THR A 171 -3.40 5.60 -6.45
CA THR A 171 -2.26 4.79 -6.88
C THR A 171 -0.97 5.35 -6.27
N VAL A 172 -0.33 4.54 -5.41
CA VAL A 172 0.84 4.99 -4.66
C VAL A 172 2.09 5.09 -5.55
N TYR A 173 2.95 6.08 -5.32
CA TYR A 173 4.26 6.23 -5.98
C TYR A 173 5.31 6.84 -5.03
N GLY A 174 6.57 6.92 -5.51
CA GLY A 174 7.66 7.59 -4.80
C GLY A 174 8.70 6.64 -4.24
N TYR A 175 9.75 7.20 -3.66
CA TYR A 175 10.82 6.41 -3.08
C TYR A 175 10.39 5.78 -1.74
N SER A 176 10.74 4.50 -1.57
CA SER A 176 10.59 3.75 -0.31
C SER A 176 11.81 2.85 -0.14
N PRO A 177 12.33 2.66 1.09
CA PRO A 177 13.40 1.69 1.35
C PRO A 177 13.10 0.29 0.79
N ARG A 178 11.83 -0.11 0.77
CA ARG A 178 11.36 -1.31 0.07
C ARG A 178 10.81 -0.88 -1.28
N MET A 179 11.61 -0.77 -2.33
CA MET A 179 11.11 -0.28 -3.62
C MET A 179 10.09 -1.17 -4.34
N ARG A 180 9.28 -0.52 -5.18
CA ARG A 180 8.31 -1.12 -6.11
C ARG A 180 8.40 -0.46 -7.47
N PHE A 181 9.10 -1.11 -8.41
CA PHE A 181 9.19 -0.64 -9.80
C PHE A 181 8.03 -1.16 -10.68
N ASP A 182 7.11 -1.92 -10.09
CA ASP A 182 5.83 -2.33 -10.70
C ASP A 182 4.71 -1.27 -10.57
N LEU A 183 5.03 -0.10 -10.01
CA LEU A 183 4.13 1.06 -9.91
C LEU A 183 4.41 2.05 -11.05
N ALA A 184 3.37 2.71 -11.59
CA ALA A 184 3.46 3.48 -12.82
C ALA A 184 4.61 4.51 -12.83
N ILE A 185 4.61 5.49 -11.92
CA ILE A 185 5.64 6.53 -11.86
C ILE A 185 7.02 5.94 -11.60
N ASN A 186 7.13 4.96 -10.69
CA ASN A 186 8.41 4.34 -10.34
C ASN A 186 9.00 3.56 -11.52
N GLY A 187 8.17 2.78 -12.23
CA GLY A 187 8.57 2.00 -13.40
C GLY A 187 8.93 2.87 -14.60
N MET A 188 8.15 3.94 -14.85
CA MET A 188 8.48 4.95 -15.86
C MET A 188 9.83 5.61 -15.57
N THR A 189 10.06 6.01 -14.30
CA THR A 189 11.31 6.62 -13.84
C THR A 189 12.48 5.66 -14.03
N TYR A 190 12.32 4.37 -13.68
CA TYR A 190 13.36 3.37 -13.86
C TYR A 190 13.72 3.16 -15.33
N GLY A 191 12.74 3.04 -16.22
CA GLY A 191 12.98 2.89 -17.66
C GLY A 191 13.74 4.09 -18.23
N ALA A 192 13.24 5.29 -17.94
CA ALA A 192 13.88 6.53 -18.35
C ALA A 192 15.32 6.64 -17.83
N TRP A 193 15.55 6.31 -16.56
CA TRP A 193 16.88 6.30 -15.93
C TRP A 193 17.80 5.21 -16.51
N LYS A 194 17.33 3.99 -16.75
CA LYS A 194 18.21 2.89 -17.15
C LYS A 194 18.56 2.92 -18.65
N THR A 195 17.57 3.15 -19.50
CA THR A 195 17.68 2.96 -20.95
C THR A 195 17.41 4.23 -21.76
N GLY A 196 16.93 5.31 -21.12
CA GLY A 196 16.41 6.46 -21.83
C GLY A 196 15.05 6.19 -22.50
N LYS A 197 14.40 5.05 -22.19
CA LYS A 197 13.08 4.70 -22.71
C LYS A 197 12.06 4.60 -21.60
N LEU A 198 10.99 5.37 -21.69
CA LEU A 198 9.90 5.40 -20.74
C LEU A 198 8.77 4.47 -21.23
N PRO A 199 8.53 3.32 -20.58
CA PRO A 199 7.45 2.44 -20.97
C PRO A 199 6.10 3.05 -20.60
N LEU A 200 5.22 3.23 -21.60
CA LEU A 200 3.89 3.78 -21.39
C LEU A 200 2.80 2.93 -22.06
N MET A 201 1.78 2.56 -21.31
CA MET A 201 0.70 1.73 -21.84
C MET A 201 -0.19 2.55 -22.78
N ARG A 202 -0.50 1.99 -23.96
CA ARG A 202 -1.39 2.64 -24.94
C ARG A 202 -2.79 2.83 -24.36
N ASP A 203 -3.56 3.81 -24.82
CA ASP A 203 -3.18 4.99 -25.61
C ASP A 203 -2.82 6.21 -24.73
N GLY A 204 -2.76 6.03 -23.41
CA GLY A 204 -2.44 7.09 -22.45
C GLY A 204 -3.61 8.00 -22.07
N THR A 205 -4.82 7.76 -22.58
CA THR A 205 -5.99 8.60 -22.30
C THR A 205 -6.64 8.31 -20.94
N GLN A 206 -6.32 7.18 -20.32
CA GLN A 206 -6.89 6.72 -19.06
C GLN A 206 -6.47 7.60 -17.87
N TRP A 207 -7.44 7.90 -17.00
CA TRP A 207 -7.23 8.67 -15.77
C TRP A 207 -6.82 7.78 -14.60
N ARG A 208 -5.83 8.24 -13.83
CA ARG A 208 -5.39 7.64 -12.58
C ARG A 208 -5.17 8.70 -11.51
N PRO A 209 -5.83 8.60 -10.35
CA PRO A 209 -5.40 9.35 -9.18
C PRO A 209 -4.09 8.77 -8.65
N MET A 210 -3.18 9.64 -8.23
CA MET A 210 -1.87 9.29 -7.67
C MET A 210 -1.72 9.86 -6.25
N VAL A 211 -0.95 9.17 -5.40
CA VAL A 211 -0.58 9.68 -4.07
C VAL A 211 0.83 9.24 -3.72
N HIS A 212 1.62 10.14 -3.14
CA HIS A 212 2.99 9.80 -2.74
C HIS A 212 2.98 8.84 -1.54
N VAL A 213 3.96 7.94 -1.45
CA VAL A 213 4.05 6.97 -0.36
C VAL A 213 4.20 7.63 1.01
N ARG A 214 4.91 8.77 1.07
CA ARG A 214 4.99 9.59 2.30
C ARG A 214 3.67 10.25 2.63
N ASP A 215 2.93 10.77 1.65
CA ASP A 215 1.58 11.32 1.89
C ASP A 215 0.61 10.24 2.36
N THR A 216 0.73 9.02 1.83
CA THR A 216 -0.08 7.88 2.25
C THR A 216 0.17 7.53 3.72
N ALA A 217 1.43 7.48 4.15
CA ALA A 217 1.79 7.26 5.54
C ALA A 217 1.40 8.46 6.45
N ASP A 218 1.60 9.69 5.97
CA ASP A 218 1.21 10.93 6.66
C ASP A 218 -0.30 10.99 6.92
N ALA A 219 -1.12 10.61 5.93
CA ALA A 219 -2.58 10.52 6.09
C ALA A 219 -2.99 9.53 7.18
N MET A 220 -2.31 8.38 7.28
CA MET A 220 -2.56 7.40 8.33
C MET A 220 -2.18 7.94 9.71
N CYS A 221 -1.05 8.64 9.83
CA CYS A 221 -0.67 9.31 11.07
C CYS A 221 -1.66 10.44 11.45
N PHE A 222 -2.12 11.22 10.47
CA PHE A 222 -3.12 12.26 10.67
C PHE A 222 -4.45 11.68 11.18
N LEU A 223 -4.98 10.64 10.52
CA LEU A 223 -6.22 9.97 10.92
C LEU A 223 -6.08 9.20 12.24
N LEU A 224 -4.87 8.75 12.58
CA LEU A 224 -4.55 8.17 13.88
C LEU A 224 -4.65 9.19 15.01
N GLU A 225 -4.45 10.48 14.75
CA GLU A 225 -4.51 11.58 15.72
C GLU A 225 -5.86 12.32 15.70
N ALA A 226 -6.65 12.17 14.65
CA ALA A 226 -7.92 12.85 14.45
C ALA A 226 -8.96 12.57 15.56
N ASP A 227 -9.87 13.53 15.77
CA ASP A 227 -11.01 13.38 16.67
C ASP A 227 -11.94 12.25 16.18
N ALA A 228 -12.27 11.31 17.06
CA ALA A 228 -13.08 10.14 16.69
C ALA A 228 -14.47 10.52 16.19
N SER A 229 -15.07 11.60 16.70
CA SER A 229 -16.41 12.05 16.26
C SER A 229 -16.45 12.51 14.81
N ALA A 230 -15.31 12.90 14.24
CA ALA A 230 -15.19 13.35 12.86
C ALA A 230 -14.83 12.23 11.86
N VAL A 231 -14.35 11.07 12.34
CA VAL A 231 -13.75 10.03 11.46
C VAL A 231 -14.25 8.62 11.71
N ASN A 232 -14.98 8.36 12.80
CA ASN A 232 -15.44 7.01 13.12
C ASN A 232 -16.53 6.53 12.14
N GLY A 233 -16.36 5.32 11.62
CA GLY A 233 -17.29 4.71 10.67
C GLY A 233 -17.19 5.30 9.26
N GLU A 234 -16.18 6.13 9.00
CA GLU A 234 -16.06 6.88 7.76
C GLU A 234 -15.04 6.26 6.79
N ILE A 235 -15.32 6.46 5.51
CA ILE A 235 -14.41 6.21 4.40
C ILE A 235 -13.83 7.54 3.93
N PHE A 236 -12.52 7.58 3.67
CA PHE A 236 -11.83 8.73 3.08
C PHE A 236 -11.04 8.31 1.84
N ASN A 237 -11.24 8.99 0.72
CA ASN A 237 -10.31 8.97 -0.39
C ASN A 237 -9.02 9.68 0.03
N VAL A 238 -7.87 9.07 -0.23
CA VAL A 238 -6.55 9.65 0.13
C VAL A 238 -5.70 9.83 -1.11
N GLY A 239 -5.34 11.08 -1.38
CA GLY A 239 -4.66 11.55 -2.57
C GLY A 239 -4.79 13.07 -2.69
N SER A 240 -4.82 13.59 -3.91
CA SER A 240 -5.02 15.01 -4.17
C SER A 240 -5.69 15.22 -5.51
N ASP A 241 -6.58 16.22 -5.59
CA ASP A 241 -7.27 16.57 -6.83
C ASP A 241 -6.26 17.00 -7.91
N GLU A 242 -5.16 17.62 -7.47
CA GLU A 242 -4.03 18.02 -8.30
C GLU A 242 -3.21 16.84 -8.83
N ASN A 243 -3.41 15.65 -8.25
CA ASN A 243 -2.75 14.40 -8.61
C ASN A 243 -3.68 13.40 -9.34
N ASN A 244 -4.77 13.88 -9.94
CA ASN A 244 -5.47 13.15 -10.98
C ASN A 244 -4.76 13.38 -12.32
N TYR A 245 -4.17 12.33 -12.91
CA TYR A 245 -3.45 12.43 -14.16
C TYR A 245 -4.04 11.52 -15.23
N GLN A 246 -4.00 11.97 -16.48
CA GLN A 246 -4.00 11.05 -17.62
C GLN A 246 -2.59 10.45 -17.77
N ILE A 247 -2.50 9.17 -18.14
CA ILE A 247 -1.22 8.45 -18.22
C ILE A 247 -0.28 9.04 -19.28
N GLY A 248 -0.80 9.50 -20.42
CA GLY A 248 -0.04 10.20 -21.47
C GLY A 248 0.68 11.45 -20.92
N PRO A 249 -0.07 12.47 -20.46
CA PRO A 249 0.49 13.65 -19.79
C PRO A 249 1.40 13.32 -18.59
N LEU A 250 1.10 12.26 -17.83
CA LEU A 250 1.98 11.82 -16.76
C LEU A 250 3.34 11.34 -17.29
N GLY A 251 3.36 10.58 -18.38
CA GLY A 251 4.61 10.16 -19.04
C GLY A 251 5.46 11.36 -19.49
N GLU A 252 4.81 12.42 -19.96
CA GLU A 252 5.47 13.69 -20.30
C GLU A 252 6.07 14.40 -19.08
N ILE A 253 5.35 14.42 -17.95
CA ILE A 253 5.88 14.93 -16.68
C ILE A 253 7.15 14.17 -16.28
N VAL A 254 7.11 12.84 -16.30
CA VAL A 254 8.30 12.02 -15.98
C VAL A 254 9.44 12.33 -16.95
N ARG A 255 9.17 12.37 -18.26
CA ARG A 255 10.17 12.68 -19.30
C ARG A 255 10.90 14.00 -19.02
N ASN A 256 10.16 15.04 -18.65
CA ASN A 256 10.69 16.40 -18.45
C ASN A 256 11.50 16.56 -17.15
N VAL A 257 11.28 15.69 -16.16
CA VAL A 257 12.03 15.73 -14.88
C VAL A 257 13.40 15.05 -15.02
N ILE A 258 13.53 14.07 -15.91
CA ILE A 258 14.75 13.29 -16.09
C ILE A 258 15.81 14.15 -16.79
N PRO A 259 17.03 14.31 -16.23
CA PRO A 259 18.05 15.22 -16.76
C PRO A 259 18.82 14.64 -17.96
N LYS A 260 18.12 13.96 -18.88
CA LYS A 260 18.67 13.41 -20.12
C LYS A 260 17.57 13.13 -21.16
N PRO A 261 17.91 12.93 -22.44
CA PRO A 261 16.93 12.57 -23.46
C PRO A 261 16.19 11.27 -23.11
N VAL A 262 14.86 11.32 -23.19
CA VAL A 262 13.98 10.19 -22.91
C VAL A 262 12.94 10.06 -24.02
N GLU A 263 12.81 8.86 -24.59
CA GLU A 263 11.79 8.51 -25.57
C GLU A 263 10.64 7.75 -24.89
N ILE A 264 9.38 8.08 -25.25
CA ILE A 264 8.21 7.33 -24.76
C ILE A 264 8.03 6.08 -25.64
N GLU A 265 8.15 4.92 -25.01
CA GLU A 265 7.95 3.61 -25.65
C GLU A 265 6.56 3.07 -25.32
N TRP A 266 5.68 3.16 -26.31
CA TRP A 266 4.29 2.73 -26.18
C TRP A 266 4.13 1.21 -26.30
N TYR A 267 3.51 0.58 -25.31
CA TYR A 267 3.29 -0.87 -25.26
C TYR A 267 1.86 -1.25 -24.88
N GLY A 268 1.52 -2.53 -25.09
CA GLY A 268 0.26 -3.13 -24.63
C GLY A 268 -1.00 -2.58 -25.33
N ASP A 269 -2.15 -3.07 -24.87
CA ASP A 269 -3.48 -2.63 -25.28
C ASP A 269 -4.01 -1.50 -24.38
N PRO A 270 -5.02 -0.73 -24.83
CA PRO A 270 -5.73 0.23 -24.00
C PRO A 270 -6.20 -0.33 -22.65
N ASP A 271 -5.79 0.32 -21.56
CA ASP A 271 -6.29 -0.03 -20.22
C ASP A 271 -7.69 0.54 -20.01
N HIS A 272 -8.66 -0.36 -19.94
CA HIS A 272 -10.06 -0.01 -19.75
C HIS A 272 -10.43 0.44 -18.34
N ARG A 273 -9.50 0.47 -17.39
CA ARG A 273 -9.75 1.15 -16.11
C ARG A 273 -9.44 2.62 -16.32
N SER A 274 -10.32 3.52 -15.90
CA SER A 274 -10.12 4.97 -15.98
C SER A 274 -11.05 5.63 -14.98
N TYR A 275 -10.52 6.44 -14.08
CA TYR A 275 -11.33 7.13 -13.07
C TYR A 275 -10.58 8.34 -12.51
N ARG A 276 -11.34 9.35 -12.10
CA ARG A 276 -10.87 10.52 -11.36
C ARG A 276 -11.56 10.53 -10.01
N VAL A 277 -10.83 10.92 -8.97
CA VAL A 277 -11.31 10.87 -7.59
C VAL A 277 -11.24 12.24 -6.97
N SER A 278 -12.28 12.62 -6.23
CA SER A 278 -12.31 13.78 -5.35
C SER A 278 -11.72 13.42 -4.00
N PHE A 279 -10.85 14.29 -3.49
CA PHE A 279 -10.22 14.18 -2.17
C PHE A 279 -10.75 15.21 -1.17
N ALA A 280 -11.79 15.95 -1.54
CA ALA A 280 -12.32 17.07 -0.77
C ALA A 280 -12.73 16.69 0.68
N LYS A 281 -13.17 15.45 0.91
CA LYS A 281 -13.62 14.99 2.24
C LYS A 281 -12.49 15.03 3.27
N ILE A 282 -11.33 14.46 2.94
CA ILE A 282 -10.17 14.48 3.84
C ILE A 282 -9.53 15.88 3.92
N GLU A 283 -9.57 16.65 2.83
CA GLU A 283 -9.10 18.05 2.84
C GLU A 283 -9.89 18.95 3.78
N ARG A 284 -11.21 18.73 3.91
CA ARG A 284 -12.05 19.44 4.90
C ARG A 284 -11.70 19.11 6.35
N LEU A 285 -11.06 17.97 6.61
CA LEU A 285 -10.51 17.65 7.93
C LEU A 285 -9.18 18.39 8.19
N GLY A 286 -8.59 19.03 7.18
CA GLY A 286 -7.35 19.78 7.29
C GLY A 286 -6.11 19.01 6.84
N TRP A 287 -6.25 17.83 6.25
CA TRP A 287 -5.13 17.10 5.66
C TRP A 287 -5.04 17.35 4.15
N LYS A 288 -3.85 17.69 3.65
CA LYS A 288 -3.59 17.86 2.21
C LYS A 288 -2.29 17.14 1.84
N ALA A 289 -2.30 16.43 0.71
CA ALA A 289 -1.09 15.83 0.16
C ALA A 289 -0.05 16.91 -0.18
N LYS A 290 1.23 16.61 0.08
CA LYS A 290 2.34 17.56 -0.05
C LYS A 290 3.12 17.37 -1.35
N PHE A 291 3.10 16.17 -1.94
CA PHE A 291 3.96 15.82 -3.06
C PHE A 291 3.17 15.68 -4.38
N ARG A 292 3.84 16.01 -5.48
CA ARG A 292 3.36 15.82 -6.85
C ARG A 292 4.16 14.75 -7.58
N ALA A 293 3.76 14.39 -8.80
CA ALA A 293 4.42 13.33 -9.55
C ALA A 293 5.91 13.64 -9.77
N GLU A 294 6.23 14.91 -10.05
CA GLU A 294 7.58 15.41 -10.24
C GLU A 294 8.50 15.10 -9.05
N ASP A 295 7.99 15.26 -7.83
CA ASP A 295 8.78 15.04 -6.61
C ASP A 295 9.14 13.56 -6.48
N GLY A 296 8.17 12.67 -6.69
CA GLY A 296 8.42 11.23 -6.67
C GLY A 296 9.39 10.78 -7.77
N VAL A 297 9.33 11.37 -8.95
CA VAL A 297 10.29 11.09 -10.03
C VAL A 297 11.71 11.52 -9.62
N ARG A 298 11.87 12.73 -9.05
CA ARG A 298 13.16 13.23 -8.57
C ARG A 298 13.74 12.33 -7.48
N GLU A 299 12.93 11.96 -6.49
CA GLU A 299 13.36 11.10 -5.38
C GLU A 299 13.83 9.73 -5.89
N VAL A 300 13.04 9.09 -6.75
CA VAL A 300 13.38 7.77 -7.31
C VAL A 300 14.62 7.85 -8.20
N TYR A 301 14.72 8.88 -9.05
CA TYR A 301 15.90 9.10 -9.89
C TYR A 301 17.17 9.29 -9.05
N GLN A 302 17.12 10.15 -8.03
CA GLN A 302 18.25 10.40 -7.15
C GLN A 302 18.68 9.14 -6.38
N ALA A 303 17.71 8.34 -5.91
CA ALA A 303 18.02 7.08 -5.24
C ALA A 303 18.68 6.05 -6.18
N LEU A 304 18.30 6.01 -7.45
CA LEU A 304 18.93 5.17 -8.47
C LEU A 304 20.36 5.64 -8.78
N GLU A 305 20.57 6.95 -8.97
CA GLU A 305 21.91 7.52 -9.18
C GLU A 305 22.86 7.29 -8.00
N ALA A 306 22.33 7.36 -6.78
CA ALA A 306 23.09 7.11 -5.56
C ALA A 306 23.33 5.62 -5.26
N GLY A 307 22.79 4.71 -6.09
CA GLY A 307 22.92 3.26 -5.88
C GLY A 307 22.18 2.74 -4.64
N LEU A 308 21.20 3.49 -4.12
CA LEU A 308 20.40 3.10 -2.96
C LEU A 308 19.36 2.03 -3.30
N THR A 309 19.03 1.90 -4.59
CA THR A 309 18.07 0.92 -5.09
C THR A 309 18.36 0.55 -6.54
N ASP A 310 17.89 -0.61 -6.98
CA ASP A 310 17.88 -1.03 -8.39
C ASP A 310 16.72 -2.03 -8.61
N ARG A 311 16.35 -2.26 -9.86
CA ARG A 311 15.33 -3.22 -10.24
C ARG A 311 15.87 -4.65 -10.15
N THR A 312 15.35 -5.38 -9.19
CA THR A 312 15.56 -6.83 -9.01
C THR A 312 14.21 -7.55 -9.00
N PRO A 313 14.17 -8.90 -9.10
CA PRO A 313 12.91 -9.64 -8.95
C PRO A 313 12.13 -9.25 -7.68
N LYS A 314 12.84 -8.98 -6.57
CA LYS A 314 12.25 -8.56 -5.27
C LYS A 314 11.54 -7.20 -5.31
N THR A 315 11.91 -6.32 -6.24
CA THR A 315 11.29 -4.99 -6.45
C THR A 315 10.12 -5.00 -7.43
N ILE A 316 9.78 -6.17 -7.98
CA ILE A 316 8.62 -6.39 -8.85
C ILE A 316 7.70 -7.40 -8.15
N THR A 317 6.64 -6.92 -7.51
CA THR A 317 5.82 -7.69 -6.54
C THR A 317 5.39 -9.07 -7.07
N LEU A 318 4.78 -9.14 -8.25
CA LEU A 318 4.31 -10.40 -8.83
C LEU A 318 5.46 -11.35 -9.17
N GLN A 319 6.55 -10.82 -9.70
CA GLN A 319 7.73 -11.62 -10.05
C GLN A 319 8.34 -12.25 -8.80
N TRP A 320 8.44 -11.49 -7.71
CA TRP A 320 8.94 -12.01 -6.45
C TRP A 320 8.08 -13.14 -5.88
N TYR A 321 6.76 -12.97 -5.88
CA TYR A 321 5.87 -14.04 -5.42
C TYR A 321 5.98 -15.31 -6.27
N ARG A 322 6.17 -15.18 -7.59
CA ARG A 322 6.41 -16.33 -8.48
C ARG A 322 7.72 -17.03 -8.15
N GLU A 323 8.80 -16.30 -7.90
CA GLU A 323 10.08 -16.88 -7.49
C GLU A 323 9.94 -17.61 -6.14
N LEU A 324 9.30 -17.00 -5.15
CA LEU A 324 9.08 -17.64 -3.84
C LEU A 324 8.23 -18.91 -3.96
N ALA A 325 7.16 -18.89 -4.74
CA ALA A 325 6.31 -20.06 -4.98
C ALA A 325 7.10 -21.19 -5.67
N ARG A 326 7.83 -20.85 -6.73
CA ARG A 326 8.69 -21.78 -7.47
C ARG A 326 9.75 -22.41 -6.56
N TRP A 327 10.46 -21.61 -5.76
CA TRP A 327 11.46 -22.14 -4.84
C TRP A 327 10.84 -23.03 -3.77
N HIS A 328 9.67 -22.67 -3.24
CA HIS A 328 8.97 -23.50 -2.27
C HIS A 328 8.62 -24.89 -2.85
N GLU A 329 8.12 -24.93 -4.09
CA GLU A 329 7.83 -26.20 -4.79
C GLU A 329 9.10 -27.03 -5.01
N ILE A 330 10.17 -26.41 -5.52
CA ILE A 330 11.45 -27.09 -5.77
C ILE A 330 12.00 -27.67 -4.46
N ILE A 331 12.12 -26.85 -3.42
CA ILE A 331 12.66 -27.26 -2.11
C ILE A 331 11.85 -28.44 -1.57
N LYS A 332 10.52 -28.32 -1.53
CA LYS A 332 9.65 -29.38 -1.02
C LYS A 332 9.76 -30.69 -1.81
N SER A 333 10.09 -30.63 -3.10
CA SER A 333 10.23 -31.82 -3.95
C SER A 333 11.54 -32.57 -3.74
N VAL A 334 12.58 -31.90 -3.23
CA VAL A 334 13.92 -32.48 -3.01
C VAL A 334 14.24 -32.67 -1.52
N GLU A 335 13.45 -32.10 -0.61
CA GLU A 335 13.62 -32.24 0.83
C GLU A 335 13.31 -33.69 1.28
N MET A 336 14.25 -34.29 1.99
CA MET A 336 14.12 -35.60 2.62
C MET A 336 14.63 -35.54 4.05
N TYR A 337 13.93 -36.21 4.98
CA TYR A 337 14.30 -36.26 6.40
C TYR A 337 14.52 -34.86 7.03
N GLY A 338 13.73 -33.86 6.61
CA GLY A 338 13.80 -32.48 7.13
C GLY A 338 14.98 -31.64 6.61
N GLY A 339 15.67 -32.09 5.56
CA GLY A 339 16.79 -31.38 4.95
C GLY A 339 16.94 -31.65 3.45
N ILE A 340 17.85 -30.92 2.80
CA ILE A 340 18.15 -31.10 1.36
C ILE A 340 19.52 -31.77 1.19
N VAL A 341 20.56 -31.19 1.80
CA VAL A 341 21.94 -31.71 1.76
C VAL A 341 22.28 -32.34 3.11
N ASP A 342 22.11 -31.57 4.18
CA ASP A 342 22.23 -32.07 5.54
C ASP A 342 20.87 -32.63 5.98
N ILE A 343 20.79 -33.96 6.11
CA ILE A 343 19.61 -34.67 6.62
C ILE A 343 19.70 -34.74 8.15
N GLY A 344 18.58 -34.46 8.83
CA GLY A 344 18.49 -34.40 10.30
C GLY A 344 18.52 -35.77 10.98
#